data_AF-A0A4Q4YHL4-F1
#
_entry.id   AF-A0A4Q4YHL4-F1
#
_cell.length_a   1.000
_cell.length_b   1.000
_cell.length_c   1.000
_cell.angle_alpha   90.00
_cell.angle_beta   90.00
_cell.angle_gamma   90.00
#
_symmetry.space_group_name_H-M   'P 1'
#
loop_
_entity.id
_entity.type
_entity.pdbx_description
1 polymer ?
#
loop_
_entity_poly.entity_id
_entity_poly.type
_entity_poly.pdbx_seq_one_letter_code
_entity_poly.pdbx_strand_id
1 'polypeptide(L)'
;MSFFNQLKSKAEELLPFGQNRGQQGSGSSSHQNYPGRSYQHPPPGQWYQPPPGQLYQPSPGQWYPPPPGQWQQPPPGQWQQPPPAQWQQTTPPPPPPPYGSHPNGAAPPIPTGSRPGETSPDAQGPGVYWRPNFCAGIPVGEEFEQKQGHGDPWGWGNNELQNYTAEPSNSFYTPDGKLVLRAVARPAHPDPEARWTSARLVSRRTLARPDGCVTAWLTLPCAEGIWPAFWMLPREPFVWPHEGEVDIAETWNGDCQNHSCLHWGFYTPEDAPKHLVRQTHVADMARRPVRFDFAWRCGGTGIRKEDGKSAGGGRLMWYVDGRPVMRNIMPPGTRPIEDWCILLNVAMGGNVCQGKEPREGAYDLVVHSLQLTEAPEGGWGGFENDWHRCVDGAVM
;
A
#
# COMPACT_ATOMS: atom_id res chain seq x y z
N MET A 1 0.52 -11.52 -19.02
CA MET A 1 1.81 -11.87 -18.37
C MET A 1 2.10 -10.81 -17.33
N SER A 2 2.24 -11.17 -16.05
CA SER A 2 2.40 -10.20 -14.95
C SER A 2 3.80 -9.57 -14.94
N PHE A 3 3.85 -8.27 -14.65
CA PHE A 3 4.99 -7.35 -14.70
C PHE A 3 6.22 -7.82 -13.89
N PHE A 4 6.02 -8.61 -12.82
CA PHE A 4 7.12 -9.18 -12.04
C PHE A 4 8.03 -10.14 -12.84
N ASN A 5 7.53 -10.80 -13.88
CA ASN A 5 8.36 -11.66 -14.75
C ASN A 5 9.22 -10.86 -15.75
N GLN A 6 8.88 -9.59 -16.02
CA GLN A 6 9.67 -8.74 -16.94
C GLN A 6 10.92 -8.13 -16.28
N LEU A 7 10.96 -8.04 -14.95
CA LEU A 7 12.10 -7.47 -14.22
C LEU A 7 13.18 -8.52 -13.93
N LYS A 8 12.82 -9.79 -13.67
CA LYS A 8 13.83 -10.86 -13.49
C LYS A 8 14.54 -11.26 -14.78
N SER A 9 13.88 -11.21 -15.95
CA SER A 9 14.47 -11.71 -17.19
C SER A 9 15.53 -10.80 -17.82
N LYS A 10 15.82 -9.62 -17.25
CA LYS A 10 16.84 -8.68 -17.79
C LYS A 10 18.11 -8.55 -16.94
N ALA A 11 18.15 -9.16 -15.76
CA ALA A 11 19.36 -9.22 -14.93
C ALA A 11 20.35 -10.29 -15.41
N GLU A 12 19.91 -11.26 -16.22
CA GLU A 12 20.76 -12.33 -16.77
C GLU A 12 21.37 -12.01 -18.16
N GLU A 13 21.03 -10.87 -18.77
CA GLU A 13 21.55 -10.47 -20.10
C GLU A 13 22.74 -9.49 -20.07
N LEU A 14 23.26 -9.12 -18.89
CA LEU A 14 24.40 -8.22 -18.78
C LEU A 14 25.60 -8.89 -18.11
N LEU A 15 26.32 -9.69 -18.93
CA LEU A 15 27.78 -9.85 -19.07
C LEU A 15 28.07 -11.20 -19.78
N PRO A 16 29.01 -11.27 -20.75
CA PRO A 16 30.40 -10.83 -20.55
C PRO A 16 31.02 -9.98 -21.66
N PHE A 17 32.02 -9.21 -21.25
CA PHE A 17 32.98 -8.53 -22.11
C PHE A 17 33.82 -9.53 -22.95
N GLY A 18 33.85 -9.29 -24.26
CA GLY A 18 35.10 -9.16 -25.04
C GLY A 18 35.60 -10.35 -25.86
N GLN A 19 35.42 -10.28 -27.20
CA GLN A 19 36.51 -10.12 -28.19
C GLN A 19 36.02 -10.18 -29.66
N ASN A 20 36.09 -9.01 -30.33
CA ASN A 20 36.65 -8.71 -31.66
C ASN A 20 36.34 -9.50 -32.96
N ARG A 21 36.15 -8.67 -34.02
CA ARG A 21 36.33 -8.87 -35.49
C ARG A 21 35.18 -9.46 -36.35
N GLY A 22 34.36 -8.55 -36.89
CA GLY A 22 34.37 -8.13 -38.31
C GLY A 22 33.94 -9.11 -39.41
N GLN A 23 32.84 -8.81 -40.10
CA GLN A 23 32.79 -8.63 -41.57
C GLN A 23 31.38 -8.23 -42.05
N GLN A 24 31.38 -7.47 -43.15
CA GLN A 24 30.26 -6.91 -43.89
C GLN A 24 29.43 -7.99 -44.60
N GLY A 25 28.14 -7.71 -44.85
CA GLY A 25 27.31 -8.53 -45.74
C GLY A 25 25.89 -7.98 -45.93
N SER A 26 25.70 -7.22 -47.00
CA SER A 26 24.43 -6.76 -47.56
C SER A 26 23.56 -7.92 -48.09
N GLY A 27 22.23 -7.82 -47.95
CA GLY A 27 21.29 -8.70 -48.67
C GLY A 27 19.82 -8.28 -48.48
N SER A 28 19.16 -7.96 -49.59
CA SER A 28 17.80 -7.42 -49.69
C SER A 28 16.75 -8.48 -50.07
N SER A 29 15.49 -8.11 -49.85
CA SER A 29 14.24 -8.57 -50.51
C SER A 29 13.57 -9.87 -50.03
N SER A 30 12.29 -9.79 -49.63
CA SER A 30 11.15 -9.96 -50.56
C SER A 30 9.80 -9.89 -49.82
N HIS A 31 8.87 -9.13 -50.41
CA HIS A 31 7.45 -9.09 -50.07
C HIS A 31 6.71 -10.27 -50.72
N GLN A 32 5.72 -10.83 -50.03
CA GLN A 32 4.64 -11.62 -50.65
C GLN A 32 3.28 -11.17 -50.12
N ASN A 33 2.39 -10.88 -51.07
CA ASN A 33 0.99 -10.48 -50.93
C ASN A 33 0.09 -11.70 -51.20
N TYR A 34 -1.08 -11.80 -50.54
CA TYR A 34 -2.18 -12.71 -50.93
C TYR A 34 -3.55 -11.98 -50.84
N PRO A 35 -4.56 -12.40 -51.62
CA PRO A 35 -5.64 -11.55 -52.17
C PRO A 35 -6.91 -11.47 -51.32
N GLY A 36 -7.73 -10.46 -51.62
CA GLY A 36 -8.97 -10.11 -50.90
C GLY A 36 -10.19 -11.01 -51.17
N ARG A 37 -11.21 -10.85 -50.31
CA ARG A 37 -12.58 -11.34 -50.47
C ARG A 37 -13.59 -10.29 -50.04
N SER A 38 -14.61 -10.11 -50.87
CA SER A 38 -15.83 -9.32 -50.65
C SER A 38 -16.82 -10.06 -49.73
N TYR A 39 -17.63 -9.33 -48.97
CA TYR A 39 -18.77 -9.87 -48.21
C TYR A 39 -20.08 -9.18 -48.59
N GLN A 40 -21.11 -9.98 -48.89
CA GLN A 40 -22.52 -9.58 -48.96
C GLN A 40 -23.16 -9.79 -47.56
N HIS A 41 -24.07 -8.91 -47.14
CA HIS A 41 -24.81 -9.00 -45.87
C HIS A 41 -26.14 -9.76 -46.03
N PRO A 42 -26.55 -10.62 -45.06
CA PRO A 42 -27.91 -11.15 -44.95
C PRO A 42 -28.82 -10.25 -44.05
N PRO A 43 -30.15 -10.36 -44.17
CA PRO A 43 -31.11 -9.53 -43.43
C PRO A 43 -31.29 -9.96 -41.96
N PRO A 44 -31.79 -9.08 -41.07
CA PRO A 44 -31.72 -9.29 -39.63
C PRO A 44 -32.82 -10.23 -39.10
N GLY A 45 -32.47 -11.19 -38.22
CA GLY A 45 -33.46 -11.93 -37.41
C GLY A 45 -33.14 -13.37 -36.98
N GLN A 46 -32.00 -13.98 -37.33
CA GLN A 46 -31.65 -15.34 -36.87
C GLN A 46 -30.24 -15.42 -36.28
N TRP A 47 -30.11 -16.11 -35.15
CA TRP A 47 -28.85 -16.29 -34.41
C TRP A 47 -28.00 -17.39 -35.05
N TYR A 48 -26.72 -17.10 -35.29
CA TYR A 48 -25.71 -18.06 -35.74
C TYR A 48 -24.53 -18.06 -34.77
N GLN A 49 -24.12 -19.23 -34.27
CA GLN A 49 -22.86 -19.39 -33.54
C GLN A 49 -21.75 -19.84 -34.51
N PRO A 50 -20.69 -19.04 -34.73
CA PRO A 50 -19.57 -19.46 -35.56
C PRO A 50 -18.62 -20.41 -34.80
N PRO A 51 -17.88 -21.30 -35.50
CA PRO A 51 -16.87 -22.15 -34.89
C PRO A 51 -15.67 -21.34 -34.36
N PRO A 52 -14.87 -21.88 -33.42
CA PRO A 52 -13.76 -21.14 -32.82
C PRO A 52 -12.68 -20.77 -33.85
N GLY A 53 -12.31 -19.48 -33.93
CA GLY A 53 -11.11 -19.04 -34.65
C GLY A 53 -11.26 -17.91 -35.68
N GLN A 54 -12.39 -17.22 -35.79
CA GLN A 54 -12.51 -16.03 -36.65
C GLN A 54 -12.90 -14.76 -35.87
N LEU A 55 -12.18 -13.67 -36.12
CA LEU A 55 -12.41 -12.34 -35.54
C LEU A 55 -13.55 -11.63 -36.27
N TYR A 56 -14.56 -11.17 -35.51
CA TYR A 56 -15.61 -10.28 -36.00
C TYR A 56 -15.49 -8.92 -35.30
N GLN A 57 -15.55 -7.81 -36.05
CA GLN A 57 -15.64 -6.46 -35.49
C GLN A 57 -17.06 -5.91 -35.71
N PRO A 58 -17.85 -5.62 -34.65
CA PRO A 58 -19.12 -4.91 -34.82
C PRO A 58 -18.89 -3.40 -34.98
N SER A 59 -19.74 -2.74 -35.76
CA SER A 59 -19.72 -1.28 -35.95
C SER A 59 -20.28 -0.54 -34.73
N PRO A 60 -19.86 0.71 -34.44
CA PRO A 60 -20.21 1.41 -33.20
C PRO A 60 -21.70 1.86 -33.17
N GLY A 61 -22.42 1.61 -32.07
CA GLY A 61 -23.67 2.34 -31.77
C GLY A 61 -24.88 1.60 -31.14
N GLN A 62 -24.76 0.36 -30.66
CA GLN A 62 -25.88 -0.32 -29.97
C GLN A 62 -25.37 -1.05 -28.72
N TRP A 63 -25.82 -0.64 -27.53
CA TRP A 63 -25.58 -1.37 -26.28
C TRP A 63 -26.91 -1.58 -25.54
N TYR A 64 -27.21 -2.85 -25.23
CA TYR A 64 -28.17 -3.23 -24.19
C TYR A 64 -27.41 -4.07 -23.14
N PRO A 65 -27.69 -3.91 -21.84
CA PRO A 65 -27.02 -4.69 -20.80
C PRO A 65 -27.50 -6.16 -20.79
N PRO A 66 -26.63 -7.15 -20.51
CA PRO A 66 -27.05 -8.54 -20.34
C PRO A 66 -27.71 -8.76 -18.96
N PRO A 67 -28.56 -9.79 -18.79
CA PRO A 67 -29.22 -10.07 -17.52
C PRO A 67 -28.23 -10.66 -16.48
N PRO A 68 -28.51 -10.50 -15.17
CA PRO A 68 -27.59 -10.89 -14.11
C PRO A 68 -27.53 -12.42 -13.94
N GLY A 69 -26.31 -12.99 -13.89
CA GLY A 69 -26.11 -14.39 -13.48
C GLY A 69 -25.00 -15.20 -14.18
N GLN A 70 -24.25 -14.65 -15.13
CA GLN A 70 -23.13 -15.36 -15.76
C GLN A 70 -21.96 -14.40 -16.00
N TRP A 71 -20.92 -14.47 -15.17
CA TRP A 71 -19.65 -13.80 -15.43
C TRP A 71 -18.65 -14.83 -15.95
N GLN A 72 -18.26 -14.70 -17.23
CA GLN A 72 -17.01 -15.22 -17.76
C GLN A 72 -16.08 -14.04 -18.03
N GLN A 73 -14.80 -14.18 -17.66
CA GLN A 73 -13.81 -13.11 -17.86
C GLN A 73 -13.49 -12.94 -19.36
N PRO A 74 -13.43 -11.70 -19.90
CA PRO A 74 -12.94 -11.47 -21.25
C PRO A 74 -11.40 -11.61 -21.31
N PRO A 75 -10.83 -12.03 -22.45
CA PRO A 75 -9.39 -12.20 -22.59
C PRO A 75 -8.65 -10.84 -22.58
N PRO A 76 -7.38 -10.80 -22.10
CA PRO A 76 -6.68 -9.56 -21.83
C PRO A 76 -6.20 -8.88 -23.13
N GLY A 77 -6.59 -7.61 -23.34
CA GLY A 77 -6.03 -6.82 -24.45
C GLY A 77 -6.81 -5.60 -24.97
N GLN A 78 -7.98 -5.24 -24.45
CA GLN A 78 -8.68 -4.02 -24.90
C GLN A 78 -9.37 -3.29 -23.74
N TRP A 79 -8.71 -2.24 -23.23
CA TRP A 79 -9.38 -1.18 -22.49
C TRP A 79 -9.21 0.12 -23.28
N GLN A 80 -10.31 0.65 -23.82
CA GLN A 80 -10.40 2.05 -24.19
C GLN A 80 -11.15 2.78 -23.07
N GLN A 81 -10.65 3.95 -22.67
CA GLN A 81 -11.31 4.77 -21.64
C GLN A 81 -12.70 5.22 -22.13
N PRO A 82 -13.74 5.19 -21.29
CA PRO A 82 -14.99 5.85 -21.62
C PRO A 82 -14.76 7.38 -21.69
N PRO A 83 -15.46 8.11 -22.56
CA PRO A 83 -15.38 9.57 -22.59
C PRO A 83 -15.90 10.16 -21.27
N PRO A 84 -15.38 11.33 -20.83
CA PRO A 84 -15.79 11.94 -19.57
C PRO A 84 -17.29 12.25 -19.58
N ALA A 85 -17.98 11.86 -18.51
CA ALA A 85 -19.38 12.18 -18.29
C ALA A 85 -19.57 13.71 -18.30
N GLN A 86 -20.45 14.19 -19.18
CA GLN A 86 -20.96 15.56 -19.11
C GLN A 86 -21.86 15.67 -17.87
N TRP A 87 -21.32 16.26 -16.80
CA TRP A 87 -22.11 16.63 -15.64
C TRP A 87 -23.19 17.63 -16.06
N GLN A 88 -24.46 17.21 -15.98
CA GLN A 88 -25.59 18.14 -16.03
C GLN A 88 -25.50 19.07 -14.82
N GLN A 89 -25.48 20.38 -15.10
CA GLN A 89 -25.49 21.45 -14.10
C GLN A 89 -26.75 21.36 -13.24
N THR A 90 -26.59 21.02 -11.97
CA THR A 90 -27.61 21.29 -10.94
C THR A 90 -27.21 22.58 -10.22
N THR A 91 -28.04 23.62 -10.33
CA THR A 91 -27.88 24.89 -9.62
C THR A 91 -27.94 24.69 -8.09
N PRO A 92 -27.11 25.39 -7.30
CA PRO A 92 -27.18 25.34 -5.84
C PRO A 92 -28.43 26.08 -5.31
N PRO A 93 -29.00 25.69 -4.15
CA PRO A 93 -30.13 26.37 -3.54
C PRO A 93 -29.74 27.76 -2.99
N PRO A 94 -30.71 28.70 -2.87
CA PRO A 94 -30.44 30.07 -2.44
C PRO A 94 -30.08 30.17 -0.95
N PRO A 95 -29.32 31.20 -0.54
CA PRO A 95 -28.91 31.41 0.85
C PRO A 95 -30.06 31.91 1.74
N PRO A 96 -30.01 31.67 3.07
CA PRO A 96 -31.02 32.15 4.01
C PRO A 96 -30.97 33.68 4.19
N PRO A 97 -32.09 34.31 4.62
CA PRO A 97 -32.20 35.76 4.69
C PRO A 97 -31.34 36.37 5.83
N PRO A 98 -30.91 37.64 5.70
CA PRO A 98 -30.07 38.30 6.69
C PRO A 98 -30.87 38.65 7.96
N TYR A 99 -30.32 38.30 9.13
CA TYR A 99 -30.84 38.75 10.41
C TYR A 99 -30.59 40.25 10.61
N GLY A 100 -31.64 40.95 11.04
CA GLY A 100 -31.68 42.40 11.22
C GLY A 100 -30.76 42.93 12.30
N SER A 101 -30.43 44.21 12.13
CA SER A 101 -29.62 45.05 12.98
C SER A 101 -30.35 45.48 14.27
N HIS A 102 -29.70 45.32 15.42
CA HIS A 102 -29.90 46.21 16.57
C HIS A 102 -28.53 46.62 17.16
N PRO A 103 -28.40 47.86 17.68
CA PRO A 103 -27.11 48.48 17.99
C PRO A 103 -26.75 48.40 19.48
N ASN A 104 -25.46 48.60 19.75
CA ASN A 104 -24.80 48.79 21.06
C ASN A 104 -24.47 47.54 21.88
N GLY A 105 -23.15 47.34 22.06
CA GLY A 105 -22.58 46.49 23.10
C GLY A 105 -21.24 45.94 22.65
N ALA A 106 -20.15 46.42 23.25
CA ALA A 106 -18.78 46.02 22.95
C ALA A 106 -18.60 44.48 22.94
N ALA A 107 -17.81 43.98 21.97
CA ALA A 107 -17.49 42.56 21.88
C ALA A 107 -16.61 42.12 23.07
N PRO A 108 -16.96 41.03 23.79
CA PRO A 108 -16.07 40.43 24.77
C PRO A 108 -14.86 39.76 24.08
N PRO A 109 -13.69 39.66 24.75
CA PRO A 109 -12.50 39.07 24.16
C PRO A 109 -12.73 37.61 23.76
N ILE A 110 -12.24 37.25 22.58
CA ILE A 110 -12.30 35.90 22.01
C ILE A 110 -11.59 34.93 22.96
N PRO A 111 -12.26 33.88 23.47
CA PRO A 111 -11.59 32.80 24.18
C PRO A 111 -10.72 32.03 23.19
N THR A 112 -9.40 32.09 23.35
CA THR A 112 -8.46 31.16 22.70
C THR A 112 -8.66 29.78 23.33
N GLY A 113 -9.62 29.03 22.81
CA GLY A 113 -10.06 27.79 23.44
C GLY A 113 -10.91 26.92 22.52
N SER A 114 -10.33 26.45 21.43
CA SER A 114 -10.87 25.32 20.66
C SER A 114 -9.74 24.50 20.03
N ARG A 115 -8.82 24.07 20.90
CA ARG A 115 -8.11 22.80 20.72
C ARG A 115 -8.98 21.75 21.41
N PRO A 116 -9.48 20.70 20.72
CA PRO A 116 -10.10 19.59 21.40
C PRO A 116 -9.12 19.06 22.46
N GLY A 117 -9.55 19.06 23.72
CA GLY A 117 -8.79 18.44 24.79
C GLY A 117 -8.76 16.94 24.56
N GLU A 118 -7.56 16.38 24.38
CA GLU A 118 -7.32 14.97 24.63
C GLU A 118 -6.53 14.88 25.93
N THR A 119 -7.21 14.44 26.98
CA THR A 119 -6.53 13.79 28.09
C THR A 119 -5.97 12.46 27.59
N SER A 120 -4.68 12.22 27.80
CA SER A 120 -4.19 10.87 28.07
C SER A 120 -3.15 10.92 29.18
N PRO A 121 -3.47 10.45 30.39
CA PRO A 121 -2.57 10.44 31.55
C PRO A 121 -1.38 9.47 31.45
N ASP A 122 -1.17 8.76 30.33
CA ASP A 122 -0.20 7.65 30.22
C ASP A 122 0.82 7.77 29.06
N ALA A 123 1.37 8.96 28.84
CA ALA A 123 2.67 9.12 28.16
C ALA A 123 3.80 8.59 29.07
N GLN A 124 3.85 7.28 29.30
CA GLN A 124 4.81 6.67 30.23
C GLN A 124 6.17 6.50 29.53
N GLY A 125 6.90 7.62 29.45
CA GLY A 125 8.26 7.78 28.92
C GLY A 125 8.48 9.19 28.35
N PRO A 126 9.66 9.82 28.54
CA PRO A 126 9.93 11.15 27.97
C PRO A 126 9.76 11.12 26.44
N GLY A 127 8.89 11.99 25.93
CA GLY A 127 8.67 12.15 24.48
C GLY A 127 7.69 11.17 23.84
N VAL A 128 6.99 10.28 24.56
CA VAL A 128 5.89 9.49 23.97
C VAL A 128 4.64 10.36 23.84
N TYR A 129 4.00 10.39 22.67
CA TYR A 129 2.77 11.17 22.48
C TYR A 129 1.56 10.36 22.02
N TRP A 130 1.75 9.10 21.64
CA TRP A 130 0.64 8.17 21.41
C TRP A 130 1.10 6.72 21.60
N ARG A 131 0.23 5.92 22.21
CA ARG A 131 0.30 4.46 22.31
C ARG A 131 -1.13 3.93 22.19
N PRO A 132 -1.40 2.94 21.33
CA PRO A 132 -2.71 2.29 21.30
C PRO A 132 -2.92 1.46 22.56
N ASN A 133 -4.17 1.40 23.03
CA ASN A 133 -4.55 0.54 24.13
C ASN A 133 -4.73 -0.92 23.65
N PHE A 134 -3.90 -1.84 24.14
CA PHE A 134 -4.00 -3.27 23.83
C PHE A 134 -4.73 -4.07 24.92
N CYS A 135 -5.69 -3.44 25.60
CA CYS A 135 -6.49 -4.11 26.63
C CYS A 135 -7.47 -5.12 26.02
N ALA A 136 -7.44 -6.38 26.50
CA ALA A 136 -8.35 -7.45 26.07
C ALA A 136 -9.84 -7.12 26.21
N GLY A 137 -10.20 -6.15 27.04
CA GLY A 137 -11.59 -5.74 27.28
C GLY A 137 -12.16 -4.75 26.26
N ILE A 138 -11.36 -4.22 25.34
CA ILE A 138 -11.83 -3.26 24.33
C ILE A 138 -11.78 -3.86 22.91
N PRO A 139 -12.71 -3.50 22.01
CA PRO A 139 -12.65 -3.90 20.61
C PRO A 139 -11.41 -3.36 19.89
N VAL A 140 -10.78 -4.17 19.02
CA VAL A 140 -9.68 -3.72 18.15
C VAL A 140 -10.08 -2.50 17.30
N GLY A 141 -11.37 -2.43 16.94
CA GLY A 141 -12.00 -1.34 16.21
C GLY A 141 -11.89 0.05 16.86
N GLU A 142 -11.59 0.13 18.16
CA GLU A 142 -11.42 1.42 18.87
C GLU A 142 -10.11 2.11 18.52
N GLU A 143 -9.02 1.37 18.32
CA GLU A 143 -7.71 1.92 17.99
C GLU A 143 -7.40 1.82 16.49
N PHE A 144 -7.97 0.81 15.82
CA PHE A 144 -7.69 0.52 14.42
C PHE A 144 -8.98 0.36 13.60
N GLU A 145 -9.02 0.97 12.43
CA GLU A 145 -9.97 0.59 11.38
C GLU A 145 -9.59 -0.80 10.83
N GLN A 146 -10.55 -1.72 10.79
CA GLN A 146 -10.38 -3.06 10.25
C GLN A 146 -10.86 -3.08 8.79
N LYS A 147 -9.93 -3.08 7.84
CA LYS A 147 -10.24 -3.24 6.42
C LYS A 147 -10.73 -4.67 6.17
N GLN A 148 -11.73 -4.82 5.31
CA GLN A 148 -12.41 -6.10 5.07
C GLN A 148 -12.48 -6.43 3.58
N GLY A 149 -12.67 -7.70 3.24
CA GLY A 149 -12.77 -8.16 1.86
C GLY A 149 -11.42 -8.39 1.18
N HIS A 150 -11.50 -8.60 -0.14
CA HIS A 150 -10.36 -8.81 -1.04
C HIS A 150 -9.78 -7.50 -1.62
N GLY A 151 -10.34 -6.34 -1.25
CA GLY A 151 -9.96 -5.05 -1.82
C GLY A 151 -10.54 -4.82 -3.22
N ASP A 152 -10.40 -3.59 -3.70
CA ASP A 152 -10.71 -3.18 -5.07
C ASP A 152 -9.50 -2.39 -5.64
N PRO A 153 -8.74 -2.96 -6.60
CA PRO A 153 -8.98 -4.22 -7.28
C PRO A 153 -8.79 -5.45 -6.38
N TRP A 154 -9.39 -6.58 -6.77
CA TRP A 154 -9.32 -7.86 -6.05
C TRP A 154 -7.87 -8.27 -5.76
N GLY A 155 -7.64 -8.86 -4.58
CA GLY A 155 -6.33 -9.25 -4.09
C GLY A 155 -5.47 -8.04 -3.69
N TRP A 156 -6.10 -6.92 -3.32
CA TRP A 156 -5.46 -5.67 -2.91
C TRP A 156 -4.39 -5.15 -3.88
N GLY A 157 -4.59 -5.39 -5.18
CA GLY A 157 -3.62 -5.04 -6.24
C GLY A 157 -2.41 -5.96 -6.35
N ASN A 158 -2.25 -6.92 -5.43
CA ASN A 158 -1.09 -7.80 -5.32
C ASN A 158 -1.38 -9.28 -5.55
N ASN A 159 -2.59 -9.64 -6.01
CA ASN A 159 -3.05 -11.04 -6.13
C ASN A 159 -3.00 -11.79 -4.78
N GLU A 160 -3.28 -11.09 -3.69
CA GLU A 160 -3.39 -11.66 -2.35
C GLU A 160 -4.60 -12.61 -2.26
N LEU A 161 -4.49 -13.69 -1.47
CA LEU A 161 -5.50 -14.76 -1.39
C LEU A 161 -6.61 -14.50 -0.37
N GLN A 162 -6.27 -13.76 0.69
CA GLN A 162 -7.09 -13.68 1.89
C GLN A 162 -8.26 -12.71 1.77
N ASN A 163 -9.39 -13.12 2.32
CA ASN A 163 -10.45 -12.22 2.72
C ASN A 163 -10.07 -11.59 4.08
N TYR A 164 -9.80 -10.28 4.13
CA TYR A 164 -9.61 -9.62 5.42
C TYR A 164 -10.95 -9.49 6.16
N THR A 165 -10.97 -9.68 7.47
CA THR A 165 -12.19 -9.65 8.28
C THR A 165 -12.00 -8.79 9.53
N ALA A 166 -13.12 -8.41 10.16
CA ALA A 166 -13.14 -7.82 11.49
C ALA A 166 -13.34 -8.87 12.60
N GLU A 167 -13.28 -10.16 12.27
CA GLU A 167 -13.58 -11.24 13.22
C GLU A 167 -12.52 -11.33 14.33
N PRO A 168 -12.93 -11.59 15.59
CA PRO A 168 -12.00 -11.79 16.70
C PRO A 168 -11.01 -12.95 16.49
N SER A 169 -11.29 -13.87 15.56
CA SER A 169 -10.34 -14.92 15.17
C SER A 169 -9.15 -14.42 14.36
N ASN A 170 -9.26 -13.23 13.74
CA ASN A 170 -8.26 -12.66 12.86
C ASN A 170 -7.53 -11.46 13.50
N SER A 171 -8.16 -10.71 14.41
CA SER A 171 -7.47 -9.70 15.21
C SER A 171 -8.04 -9.59 16.61
N PHE A 172 -7.19 -9.65 17.63
CA PHE A 172 -7.61 -9.59 19.03
C PHE A 172 -6.48 -9.11 19.95
N TYR A 173 -6.86 -8.61 21.13
CA TYR A 173 -5.94 -8.30 22.21
C TYR A 173 -5.83 -9.47 23.18
N THR A 174 -4.62 -9.73 23.64
CA THR A 174 -4.32 -10.78 24.61
C THR A 174 -4.42 -10.26 26.05
N PRO A 175 -4.68 -11.12 27.06
CA PRO A 175 -4.75 -10.69 28.45
C PRO A 175 -3.49 -10.01 28.99
N ASP A 176 -2.32 -10.30 28.39
CA ASP A 176 -1.02 -9.71 28.72
C ASP A 176 -0.69 -8.45 27.91
N GLY A 177 -1.66 -7.85 27.22
CA GLY A 177 -1.53 -6.52 26.63
C GLY A 177 -0.84 -6.47 25.27
N LYS A 178 -0.99 -7.51 24.44
CA LYS A 178 -0.46 -7.57 23.06
C LYS A 178 -1.60 -7.59 22.05
N LEU A 179 -1.37 -7.02 20.87
CA LEU A 179 -2.24 -7.17 19.71
C LEU A 179 -1.75 -8.35 18.84
N VAL A 180 -2.66 -9.23 18.44
CA VAL A 180 -2.39 -10.34 17.52
C VAL A 180 -3.19 -10.13 16.24
N LEU A 181 -2.52 -10.23 15.09
CA LEU A 181 -3.15 -10.40 13.79
C LEU A 181 -2.87 -11.83 13.32
N ARG A 182 -3.92 -12.60 13.11
CA ARG A 182 -3.87 -14.02 12.77
C ARG A 182 -4.37 -14.24 11.34
N ALA A 183 -3.48 -14.70 10.47
CA ALA A 183 -3.85 -15.29 9.19
C ALA A 183 -4.23 -16.77 9.40
N VAL A 184 -5.36 -17.19 8.86
CA VAL A 184 -5.86 -18.57 8.96
C VAL A 184 -5.98 -19.16 7.55
N ALA A 185 -5.21 -20.21 7.32
CA ALA A 185 -5.17 -21.00 6.09
C ALA A 185 -5.96 -22.29 6.28
N ARG A 186 -6.98 -22.50 5.44
CA ARG A 186 -7.82 -23.70 5.36
C ARG A 186 -8.14 -23.99 3.88
N PRO A 187 -7.16 -24.40 3.06
CA PRO A 187 -7.33 -24.54 1.61
C PRO A 187 -8.47 -25.49 1.21
N ALA A 188 -8.77 -26.49 2.04
CA ALA A 188 -9.85 -27.46 1.82
C ALA A 188 -11.24 -26.98 2.30
N HIS A 189 -11.36 -25.76 2.82
CA HIS A 189 -12.65 -25.25 3.32
C HIS A 189 -13.67 -25.13 2.17
N PRO A 190 -14.92 -25.59 2.34
CA PRO A 190 -15.91 -25.62 1.27
C PRO A 190 -16.38 -24.22 0.85
N ASP A 191 -16.40 -23.27 1.78
CA ASP A 191 -16.63 -21.85 1.48
C ASP A 191 -15.31 -21.18 1.05
N PRO A 192 -15.22 -20.67 -0.19
CA PRO A 192 -14.04 -19.97 -0.70
C PRO A 192 -13.56 -18.81 0.16
N GLU A 193 -14.48 -18.06 0.77
CA GLU A 193 -14.17 -16.85 1.57
C GLU A 193 -13.56 -17.19 2.92
N ALA A 194 -13.78 -18.42 3.40
CA ALA A 194 -13.24 -18.92 4.66
C ALA A 194 -11.99 -19.80 4.48
N ARG A 195 -11.54 -20.02 3.23
CA ARG A 195 -10.27 -20.72 2.93
C ARG A 195 -9.05 -19.94 3.40
N TRP A 196 -9.12 -18.62 3.31
CA TRP A 196 -8.02 -17.72 3.63
C TRP A 196 -8.60 -16.50 4.32
N THR A 197 -8.46 -16.40 5.64
CA THR A 197 -8.87 -15.20 6.37
C THR A 197 -7.71 -14.55 7.08
N SER A 198 -7.73 -13.22 7.21
CA SER A 198 -6.71 -12.49 7.94
C SER A 198 -7.24 -11.14 8.45
N ALA A 199 -6.36 -10.32 9.02
CA ALA A 199 -6.66 -8.94 9.41
C ALA A 199 -5.76 -7.95 8.68
N ARG A 200 -6.33 -6.80 8.33
CA ARG A 200 -5.63 -5.60 7.86
C ARG A 200 -6.13 -4.40 8.65
N LEU A 201 -5.24 -3.84 9.45
CA LEU A 201 -5.53 -2.80 10.43
C LEU A 201 -4.91 -1.48 9.98
N VAL A 202 -5.65 -0.38 10.12
CA VAL A 202 -5.17 0.99 9.90
C VAL A 202 -5.38 1.79 11.17
N SER A 203 -4.34 2.45 11.69
CA SER A 203 -4.47 3.24 12.91
C SER A 203 -5.48 4.36 12.75
N ARG A 204 -6.35 4.56 13.74
CA ARG A 204 -7.25 5.72 13.76
C ARG A 204 -6.50 7.02 13.99
N ARG A 205 -5.36 6.98 14.66
CA ARG A 205 -4.42 8.10 14.82
C ARG A 205 -3.57 8.25 13.55
N THR A 206 -3.32 9.49 13.12
CA THR A 206 -2.22 9.77 12.18
C THR A 206 -0.91 10.00 12.92
N LEU A 207 0.22 10.11 12.22
CA LEU A 207 1.49 10.46 12.85
C LEU A 207 1.44 11.84 13.53
N ALA A 208 0.60 12.76 13.02
CA ALA A 208 0.22 14.05 13.59
C ALA A 208 1.36 15.06 13.84
N ARG A 209 2.61 14.72 13.54
CA ARG A 209 3.78 15.56 13.75
C ARG A 209 4.72 15.52 12.54
N PRO A 210 5.34 16.65 12.16
CA PRO A 210 6.29 16.70 11.05
C PRO A 210 7.64 16.08 11.39
N ASP A 211 7.92 15.85 12.67
CA ASP A 211 9.11 15.16 13.17
C ASP A 211 8.65 14.14 14.23
N GLY A 212 9.24 12.95 14.20
CA GLY A 212 8.92 11.91 15.18
C GLY A 212 9.51 10.55 14.83
N CYS A 213 9.11 9.55 15.61
CA CYS A 213 9.48 8.17 15.41
C CYS A 213 8.29 7.26 15.76
N VAL A 214 8.06 6.23 14.95
CA VAL A 214 7.18 5.10 15.29
C VAL A 214 8.07 3.92 15.65
N THR A 215 7.80 3.28 16.78
CA THR A 215 8.52 2.10 17.24
C THR A 215 7.55 0.96 17.52
N ALA A 216 7.83 -0.22 16.99
CA ALA A 216 7.08 -1.43 17.23
C ALA A 216 8.00 -2.59 17.63
N TRP A 217 7.57 -3.40 18.59
CA TRP A 217 8.18 -4.70 18.90
C TRP A 217 7.29 -5.80 18.35
N LEU A 218 7.78 -6.53 17.35
CA LEU A 218 6.99 -7.46 16.56
C LEU A 218 7.58 -8.87 16.58
N THR A 219 6.76 -9.89 16.72
CA THR A 219 7.13 -11.26 16.29
C THR A 219 6.37 -11.55 15.01
N LEU A 220 7.08 -11.71 13.90
CA LEU A 220 6.49 -11.93 12.58
C LEU A 220 6.38 -13.44 12.28
N PRO A 221 5.30 -13.90 11.64
CA PRO A 221 5.24 -15.26 11.13
C PRO A 221 6.16 -15.39 9.90
N CYS A 222 7.06 -16.38 9.91
CA CYS A 222 7.91 -16.71 8.78
C CYS A 222 7.54 -18.10 8.25
N ALA A 223 6.78 -18.14 7.16
CA ALA A 223 6.38 -19.37 6.50
C ALA A 223 6.20 -19.17 4.99
N GLU A 224 6.27 -20.25 4.23
CA GLU A 224 5.96 -20.25 2.79
C GLU A 224 4.56 -19.67 2.53
N GLY A 225 4.43 -18.77 1.55
CA GLY A 225 3.14 -18.16 1.18
C GLY A 225 2.56 -17.18 2.21
N ILE A 226 3.28 -16.84 3.28
CA ILE A 226 2.87 -15.84 4.28
C ILE A 226 3.65 -14.54 4.06
N TRP A 227 2.96 -13.40 4.14
CA TRP A 227 3.51 -12.05 3.94
C TRP A 227 2.99 -11.07 5.01
N PRO A 228 3.59 -11.02 6.21
CA PRO A 228 3.30 -10.01 7.21
C PRO A 228 3.93 -8.66 6.86
N ALA A 229 3.22 -7.57 7.18
CA ALA A 229 3.68 -6.21 6.95
C ALA A 229 3.38 -5.27 8.14
N PHE A 230 4.34 -4.40 8.43
CA PHE A 230 4.21 -3.21 9.26
C PHE A 230 4.70 -2.00 8.45
N TRP A 231 3.78 -1.10 8.15
CA TRP A 231 3.95 -0.12 7.08
C TRP A 231 3.06 1.10 7.30
N MET A 232 3.09 2.05 6.38
CA MET A 232 2.39 3.32 6.50
C MET A 232 1.91 3.84 5.15
N LEU A 233 0.73 4.45 5.17
CA LEU A 233 0.12 5.13 4.03
C LEU A 233 -0.49 6.48 4.47
N PRO A 234 -0.62 7.45 3.55
CA PRO A 234 -1.49 8.60 3.74
C PRO A 234 -2.89 8.21 4.20
N ARG A 235 -3.52 9.03 5.05
CA ARG A 235 -4.95 8.86 5.38
C ARG A 235 -5.80 8.96 4.11
N GLU A 236 -6.79 8.07 4.02
CA GLU A 236 -7.77 8.10 2.93
C GLU A 236 -8.64 9.37 2.94
N PRO A 237 -9.05 9.85 1.75
CA PRO A 237 -8.65 9.36 0.43
C PRO A 237 -7.23 9.80 0.05
N PHE A 238 -6.52 8.96 -0.69
CA PHE A 238 -5.21 9.27 -1.25
C PHE A 238 -5.00 8.63 -2.63
N VAL A 239 -3.99 9.09 -3.36
CA VAL A 239 -3.62 8.56 -4.69
C VAL A 239 -2.32 7.76 -4.60
N TRP A 240 -2.43 6.44 -4.73
CA TRP A 240 -1.27 5.55 -4.78
C TRP A 240 -0.65 5.47 -6.19
N PRO A 241 0.68 5.37 -6.33
CA PRO A 241 1.71 5.56 -5.30
C PRO A 241 2.09 7.04 -5.13
N HIS A 242 1.47 7.97 -5.86
CA HIS A 242 1.87 9.37 -5.91
C HIS A 242 2.05 10.01 -4.52
N GLU A 243 1.13 9.73 -3.60
CA GLU A 243 1.14 10.34 -2.27
C GLU A 243 2.01 9.62 -1.24
N GLY A 244 2.65 8.51 -1.63
CA GLY A 244 3.68 7.81 -0.88
C GLY A 244 3.22 6.54 -0.16
N GLU A 245 4.16 5.64 0.09
CA GLU A 245 4.06 4.45 0.94
C GLU A 245 5.42 4.18 1.59
N VAL A 246 5.41 3.76 2.86
CA VAL A 246 6.61 3.43 3.63
C VAL A 246 6.39 2.06 4.25
N ASP A 247 7.23 1.10 3.87
CA ASP A 247 7.23 -0.23 4.44
C ASP A 247 8.38 -0.35 5.42
N ILE A 248 8.04 -0.54 6.69
CA ILE A 248 9.02 -0.58 7.77
C ILE A 248 9.54 -2.00 7.92
N ALA A 249 8.60 -2.95 7.94
CA ALA A 249 8.90 -4.36 7.98
C ALA A 249 8.00 -5.18 7.07
N GLU A 250 8.60 -5.83 6.07
CA GLU A 250 7.96 -6.86 5.24
C GLU A 250 8.87 -8.08 5.12
N THR A 251 8.31 -9.26 5.28
CA THR A 251 8.98 -10.51 4.94
C THR A 251 7.98 -11.39 4.23
N TRP A 252 8.46 -12.32 3.39
CA TRP A 252 7.58 -13.29 2.75
C TRP A 252 8.27 -14.63 2.58
N ASN A 253 7.47 -15.66 2.34
CA ASN A 253 7.95 -17.02 2.09
C ASN A 253 8.85 -17.60 3.19
N GLY A 254 8.84 -17.02 4.39
CA GLY A 254 9.64 -17.45 5.52
C GLY A 254 11.15 -17.33 5.31
N ASP A 255 11.60 -16.41 4.45
CA ASP A 255 13.03 -16.20 4.17
C ASP A 255 13.78 -15.47 5.29
N CYS A 256 13.06 -14.96 6.30
CA CYS A 256 13.60 -14.15 7.39
C CYS A 256 14.35 -12.90 6.89
N GLN A 257 14.01 -12.41 5.69
CA GLN A 257 14.50 -11.16 5.13
C GLN A 257 13.46 -10.07 5.38
N ASN A 258 13.88 -9.02 6.09
CA ASN A 258 13.10 -7.80 6.18
C ASN A 258 13.35 -6.94 4.94
N HIS A 259 12.30 -6.46 4.31
CA HIS A 259 12.33 -5.50 3.23
C HIS A 259 11.81 -4.17 3.79
N SER A 260 12.69 -3.17 3.81
CA SER A 260 12.33 -1.79 4.11
C SER A 260 12.19 -1.04 2.80
N CYS A 261 11.02 -0.46 2.52
CA CYS A 261 10.70 0.10 1.21
C CYS A 261 10.17 1.54 1.31
N LEU A 262 10.38 2.31 0.24
CA LEU A 262 9.74 3.59 -0.03
C LEU A 262 9.19 3.58 -1.45
N HIS A 263 7.90 3.87 -1.59
CA HIS A 263 7.23 3.96 -2.88
C HIS A 263 6.69 5.37 -3.10
N TRP A 264 6.84 5.90 -4.31
CA TRP A 264 6.20 7.17 -4.71
C TRP A 264 6.01 7.28 -6.24
N GLY A 265 5.28 8.29 -6.69
CA GLY A 265 5.18 8.62 -8.12
C GLY A 265 4.32 7.67 -8.96
N PHE A 266 4.87 7.13 -10.07
CA PHE A 266 4.18 6.19 -10.97
C PHE A 266 5.03 4.93 -11.17
N TYR A 267 4.39 3.81 -11.47
CA TYR A 267 5.07 2.59 -11.91
C TYR A 267 5.13 2.55 -13.44
N THR A 268 6.14 3.20 -14.02
CA THR A 268 6.59 2.94 -15.39
C THR A 268 8.04 2.42 -15.36
N PRO A 269 8.54 1.75 -16.40
CA PRO A 269 9.94 1.31 -16.46
C PRO A 269 10.96 2.45 -16.23
N GLU A 270 10.62 3.67 -16.64
CA GLU A 270 11.42 4.89 -16.45
C GLU A 270 11.44 5.36 -14.99
N ASP A 271 10.48 4.89 -14.18
CA ASP A 271 10.23 5.28 -12.81
C ASP A 271 10.63 4.20 -11.78
N ALA A 272 11.34 3.14 -12.18
CA ALA A 272 11.92 2.16 -11.27
C ALA A 272 12.71 2.76 -10.09
N PRO A 273 13.40 3.91 -10.21
CA PRO A 273 14.01 4.62 -9.08
C PRO A 273 13.03 5.09 -7.98
N LYS A 274 11.72 5.03 -8.22
CA LYS A 274 10.67 5.43 -7.27
C LYS A 274 10.11 4.27 -6.43
N HIS A 275 10.76 3.11 -6.52
CA HIS A 275 10.61 1.98 -5.63
C HIS A 275 12.00 1.65 -5.08
N LEU A 276 12.27 2.12 -3.86
CA LEU A 276 13.56 1.92 -3.21
C LEU A 276 13.40 0.97 -2.05
N VAL A 277 14.27 -0.02 -1.99
CA VAL A 277 14.21 -1.09 -1.01
C VAL A 277 15.59 -1.47 -0.51
N ARG A 278 15.65 -1.93 0.75
CA ARG A 278 16.80 -2.61 1.32
C ARG A 278 16.38 -3.86 2.06
N GLN A 279 17.18 -4.91 1.90
CA GLN A 279 17.03 -6.17 2.60
C GLN A 279 17.89 -6.20 3.85
N THR A 280 17.32 -6.64 4.97
CA THR A 280 18.03 -6.91 6.22
C THR A 280 17.70 -8.32 6.70
N HIS A 281 18.71 -9.17 6.83
CA HIS A 281 18.50 -10.53 7.34
C HIS A 281 18.34 -10.54 8.85
N VAL A 282 17.25 -11.15 9.32
CA VAL A 282 16.96 -11.34 10.75
C VAL A 282 16.71 -12.82 11.00
N ALA A 283 17.79 -13.58 11.18
CA ALA A 283 17.75 -15.06 11.21
C ALA A 283 16.74 -15.66 12.22
N ASP A 284 16.46 -14.94 13.31
CA ASP A 284 15.56 -15.35 14.39
C ASP A 284 14.22 -14.58 14.41
N MET A 285 13.83 -13.96 13.30
CA MET A 285 12.62 -13.11 13.18
C MET A 285 11.35 -13.76 13.73
N ALA A 286 11.14 -15.06 13.47
CA ALA A 286 9.96 -15.80 13.93
C ALA A 286 10.03 -16.28 15.39
N ARG A 287 11.19 -16.14 16.06
CA ARG A 287 11.45 -16.77 17.36
C ARG A 287 11.51 -15.77 18.52
N ARG A 288 11.51 -14.48 18.23
CA ARG A 288 11.57 -13.42 19.24
C ARG A 288 10.81 -12.17 18.81
N PRO A 289 10.55 -11.24 19.74
CA PRO A 289 10.26 -9.86 19.39
C PRO A 289 11.48 -9.21 18.72
N VAL A 290 11.27 -8.65 17.54
CA VAL A 290 12.21 -7.81 16.80
C VAL A 290 11.74 -6.38 16.90
N ARG A 291 12.66 -5.45 17.14
CA ARG A 291 12.32 -4.03 17.20
C ARG A 291 12.45 -3.40 15.83
N PHE A 292 11.42 -2.70 15.39
CA PHE A 292 11.40 -1.88 14.19
C PHE A 292 11.12 -0.44 14.56
N ASP A 293 11.92 0.48 14.04
CA ASP A 293 11.69 1.91 14.18
C ASP A 293 11.68 2.58 12.81
N PHE A 294 10.81 3.57 12.65
CA PHE A 294 10.86 4.50 11.53
C PHE A 294 10.84 5.93 12.06
N ALA A 295 11.90 6.67 11.78
CA ALA A 295 12.07 8.05 12.21
C ALA A 295 12.00 8.99 11.01
N TRP A 296 11.26 10.09 11.17
CA TRP A 296 11.14 11.12 10.15
C TRP A 296 11.49 12.48 10.73
N ARG A 297 12.24 13.26 9.96
CA ARG A 297 12.56 14.66 10.26
C ARG A 297 12.20 15.51 9.05
N CYS A 298 10.98 16.03 9.03
CA CYS A 298 10.42 16.79 7.91
C CYS A 298 10.13 18.26 8.27
N GLY A 299 10.40 18.68 9.52
CA GLY A 299 10.23 20.04 10.03
C GLY A 299 10.94 21.09 9.18
N GLY A 300 10.17 21.94 8.49
CA GLY A 300 10.64 23.02 7.61
C GLY A 300 10.31 22.85 6.12
N THR A 301 9.76 21.70 5.70
CA THR A 301 9.21 21.49 4.35
C THR A 301 7.70 21.72 4.29
N GLY A 302 7.14 22.28 5.39
CA GLY A 302 5.79 22.81 5.53
C GLY A 302 5.49 24.04 4.66
N ILE A 303 6.13 24.17 3.49
CA ILE A 303 5.36 24.66 2.36
C ILE A 303 4.45 23.49 1.99
N ARG A 304 3.30 23.42 2.69
CA ARG A 304 2.10 22.89 2.03
C ARG A 304 2.03 23.72 0.76
N LYS A 305 2.36 23.11 -0.37
CA LYS A 305 1.98 23.70 -1.65
C LYS A 305 0.46 23.90 -1.57
N GLU A 306 -0.09 24.82 -2.37
CA GLU A 306 -1.54 25.07 -2.36
C GLU A 306 -2.37 23.78 -2.57
N ASP A 307 -1.75 22.75 -3.17
CA ASP A 307 -2.29 21.41 -3.39
C ASP A 307 -2.28 20.46 -2.16
N GLY A 308 -1.77 20.89 -1.01
CA GLY A 308 -1.70 20.09 0.22
C GLY A 308 -0.63 18.99 0.22
N LYS A 309 0.36 19.03 -0.69
CA LYS A 309 1.45 18.04 -0.79
C LYS A 309 2.78 18.57 -0.25
N SER A 310 3.66 17.64 0.12
CA SER A 310 5.02 17.93 0.59
C SER A 310 5.87 18.51 -0.54
N ALA A 311 6.67 19.53 -0.23
CA ALA A 311 7.72 20.00 -1.12
C ALA A 311 8.89 19.00 -1.26
N GLY A 312 8.88 17.91 -0.48
CA GLY A 312 9.99 16.96 -0.35
C GLY A 312 11.12 17.51 0.51
N GLY A 313 12.20 16.74 0.68
CA GLY A 313 13.42 17.19 1.37
C GLY A 313 13.52 16.79 2.86
N GLY A 314 12.45 16.26 3.45
CA GLY A 314 12.50 15.65 4.78
C GLY A 314 13.38 14.40 4.81
N ARG A 315 13.89 14.02 5.98
CA ARG A 315 14.76 12.85 6.14
C ARG A 315 13.99 11.69 6.76
N LEU A 316 14.08 10.52 6.15
CA LEU A 316 13.41 9.28 6.54
C LEU A 316 14.45 8.23 6.89
N MET A 317 14.26 7.50 7.99
CA MET A 317 15.22 6.50 8.47
C MET A 317 14.50 5.28 9.00
N TRP A 318 14.97 4.11 8.59
CA TRP A 318 14.50 2.80 9.03
C TRP A 318 15.53 2.16 9.94
N TYR A 319 15.04 1.50 10.99
CA TYR A 319 15.88 0.77 11.93
C TYR A 319 15.34 -0.64 12.17
N VAL A 320 16.27 -1.58 12.34
CA VAL A 320 15.99 -2.95 12.82
C VAL A 320 16.91 -3.24 14.00
N ASP A 321 16.32 -3.60 15.14
CA ASP A 321 17.00 -3.78 16.43
C ASP A 321 17.93 -2.61 16.79
N GLY A 322 17.45 -1.38 16.57
CA GLY A 322 18.18 -0.14 16.85
C GLY A 322 19.33 0.18 15.88
N ARG A 323 19.55 -0.62 14.83
CA ARG A 323 20.56 -0.35 13.80
C ARG A 323 19.91 0.34 12.60
N PRO A 324 20.47 1.45 12.08
CA PRO A 324 19.95 2.09 10.88
C PRO A 324 20.22 1.22 9.65
N VAL A 325 19.17 0.82 8.93
CA VAL A 325 19.25 -0.13 7.79
C VAL A 325 19.01 0.52 6.44
N MET A 326 18.25 1.62 6.41
CA MET A 326 17.96 2.38 5.21
C MET A 326 17.67 3.83 5.58
N ARG A 327 18.16 4.76 4.76
CA ARG A 327 17.77 6.17 4.82
C ARG A 327 17.21 6.62 3.47
N ASN A 328 16.40 7.67 3.49
CA ASN A 328 15.97 8.33 2.27
C ASN A 328 15.51 9.76 2.50
N ILE A 329 15.44 10.52 1.42
CA ILE A 329 14.79 11.83 1.41
C ILE A 329 13.33 11.67 1.01
N MET A 330 12.44 12.30 1.78
CA MET A 330 11.02 12.42 1.47
C MET A 330 10.85 13.02 0.07
N PRO A 331 10.27 12.27 -0.89
CA PRO A 331 10.13 12.76 -2.26
C PRO A 331 9.11 13.91 -2.36
N PRO A 332 9.30 14.87 -3.29
CA PRO A 332 8.30 15.89 -3.56
C PRO A 332 7.00 15.27 -4.09
N GLY A 333 5.86 15.84 -3.70
CA GLY A 333 4.53 15.38 -4.14
C GLY A 333 3.89 14.30 -3.25
N THR A 334 4.63 13.75 -2.30
CA THR A 334 4.08 12.89 -1.25
C THR A 334 3.10 13.66 -0.34
N ARG A 335 2.15 12.97 0.30
CA ARG A 335 1.33 13.56 1.35
C ARG A 335 2.25 13.94 2.53
N PRO A 336 2.04 15.09 3.20
CA PRO A 336 2.76 15.41 4.43
C PRO A 336 2.69 14.26 5.45
N ILE A 337 3.83 13.89 6.02
CA ILE A 337 3.98 12.68 6.84
C ILE A 337 3.08 12.70 8.08
N GLU A 338 2.70 13.88 8.58
CA GLU A 338 1.76 14.03 9.69
C GLU A 338 0.36 13.44 9.42
N ASP A 339 -0.03 13.31 8.16
CA ASP A 339 -1.34 12.82 7.74
C ASP A 339 -1.33 11.30 7.49
N TRP A 340 -0.20 10.63 7.68
CA TRP A 340 -0.07 9.20 7.43
C TRP A 340 -0.59 8.39 8.61
N CYS A 341 -1.10 7.20 8.33
CA CYS A 341 -1.55 6.21 9.30
C CYS A 341 -0.58 5.03 9.30
N ILE A 342 -0.57 4.30 10.41
CA ILE A 342 0.16 3.04 10.57
C ILE A 342 -0.73 1.90 10.10
N LEU A 343 -0.15 0.94 9.38
CA LEU A 343 -0.81 -0.27 8.90
C LEU A 343 -0.10 -1.53 9.40
N LEU A 344 -0.92 -2.54 9.71
CA LEU A 344 -0.49 -3.88 10.12
C LEU A 344 -1.36 -4.90 9.39
N ASN A 345 -0.77 -5.91 8.76
CA ASN A 345 -1.51 -7.03 8.19
C ASN A 345 -0.66 -8.29 8.08
N VAL A 346 -1.34 -9.41 7.83
CA VAL A 346 -0.72 -10.66 7.38
C VAL A 346 -1.39 -11.10 6.09
N ALA A 347 -0.77 -10.82 4.95
CA ALA A 347 -1.21 -11.30 3.65
C ALA A 347 -0.82 -12.77 3.45
N MET A 348 -1.51 -13.45 2.54
CA MET A 348 -1.24 -14.81 2.09
C MET A 348 -1.16 -14.84 0.56
N GLY A 349 -0.16 -15.52 0.02
CA GLY A 349 0.13 -15.52 -1.41
C GLY A 349 0.55 -14.14 -1.93
N GLY A 350 0.05 -13.77 -3.09
CA GLY A 350 0.43 -12.52 -3.75
C GLY A 350 1.69 -12.61 -4.62
N ASN A 351 1.94 -11.53 -5.35
CA ASN A 351 3.03 -11.42 -6.34
C ASN A 351 4.40 -11.73 -5.73
N VAL A 352 4.67 -11.20 -4.53
CA VAL A 352 5.95 -11.39 -3.82
C VAL A 352 6.15 -12.84 -3.35
N CYS A 353 5.06 -13.55 -3.05
CA CYS A 353 5.10 -14.96 -2.73
C CYS A 353 5.30 -15.86 -3.97
N GLN A 354 5.27 -15.32 -5.19
CA GLN A 354 5.54 -16.03 -6.45
C GLN A 354 4.63 -17.27 -6.64
N GLY A 355 3.34 -17.12 -6.30
CA GLY A 355 2.33 -18.18 -6.44
C GLY A 355 2.38 -19.27 -5.36
N LYS A 356 3.24 -19.11 -4.34
CA LYS A 356 3.25 -20.02 -3.18
C LYS A 356 2.07 -19.74 -2.27
N GLU A 357 1.41 -20.82 -1.82
CA GLU A 357 0.32 -20.77 -0.85
C GLU A 357 0.80 -21.33 0.49
N PRO A 358 0.30 -20.81 1.63
CA PRO A 358 0.67 -21.34 2.92
C PRO A 358 -0.01 -22.68 3.21
N ARG A 359 0.65 -23.51 4.02
CA ARG A 359 0.05 -24.75 4.54
C ARG A 359 -1.13 -24.44 5.44
N GLU A 360 -2.06 -25.39 5.59
CA GLU A 360 -3.15 -25.29 6.55
C GLU A 360 -2.62 -24.98 7.96
N GLY A 361 -3.20 -23.98 8.62
CA GLY A 361 -2.75 -23.53 9.93
C GLY A 361 -3.12 -22.08 10.25
N ALA A 362 -2.56 -21.59 11.35
CA ALA A 362 -2.68 -20.21 11.80
C ALA A 362 -1.29 -19.58 11.92
N TYR A 363 -1.16 -18.33 11.47
CA TYR A 363 0.09 -17.59 11.40
C TYR A 363 -0.11 -16.22 12.05
N ASP A 364 0.58 -16.01 13.17
CA ASP A 364 0.36 -14.84 14.02
C ASP A 364 1.48 -13.82 13.84
N LEU A 365 1.11 -12.59 13.47
CA LEU A 365 1.88 -11.39 13.73
C LEU A 365 1.50 -10.89 15.13
N VAL A 366 2.47 -10.87 16.04
CA VAL A 366 2.28 -10.43 17.42
C VAL A 366 2.93 -9.06 17.61
N VAL A 367 2.13 -8.06 17.94
CA VAL A 367 2.56 -6.71 18.28
C VAL A 367 2.66 -6.60 19.79
N HIS A 368 3.88 -6.67 20.32
CA HIS A 368 4.15 -6.60 21.76
C HIS A 368 4.03 -5.18 22.30
N SER A 369 4.41 -4.19 21.48
CA SER A 369 4.17 -2.77 21.76
C SER A 369 4.22 -1.98 20.45
N LEU A 370 3.53 -0.84 20.44
CA LEU A 370 3.55 0.15 19.37
C LEU A 370 3.48 1.53 20.01
N GLN A 371 4.28 2.49 19.54
CA GLN A 371 4.25 3.85 20.06
C GLN A 371 4.71 4.88 19.04
N LEU A 372 4.24 6.11 19.21
CA LEU A 372 4.77 7.29 18.55
C LEU A 372 5.50 8.18 19.56
N THR A 373 6.71 8.62 19.21
CA THR A 373 7.58 9.46 20.02
C THR A 373 8.05 10.71 19.29
N GLU A 374 8.34 11.77 20.04
CA GLU A 374 8.80 13.07 19.53
C GLU A 374 10.19 13.02 18.89
N ALA A 375 10.97 11.98 19.21
CA ALA A 375 12.29 11.73 18.63
C ALA A 375 12.58 10.21 18.68
N PRO A 376 13.47 9.71 17.81
CA PRO A 376 13.99 8.34 17.94
C PRO A 376 14.83 8.17 19.21
N GLU A 377 15.15 6.92 19.56
CA GLU A 377 16.12 6.63 20.61
C GLU A 377 17.48 7.27 20.29
N GLY A 378 18.14 7.82 21.31
CA GLY A 378 19.35 8.64 21.11
C GLY A 378 19.07 10.07 20.64
N GLY A 379 17.80 10.43 20.42
CA GLY A 379 17.35 11.75 20.03
C GLY A 379 17.82 12.19 18.64
N TRP A 380 17.57 13.45 18.29
CA TRP A 380 17.96 13.99 16.98
C TRP A 380 19.48 14.04 16.76
N GLY A 381 20.29 14.11 17.81
CA GLY A 381 21.74 14.00 17.68
C GLY A 381 22.19 12.62 17.21
N GLY A 382 21.59 11.55 17.77
CA GLY A 382 21.80 10.17 17.31
C GLY A 382 21.33 9.98 15.86
N PHE A 383 20.12 10.45 15.56
CA PHE A 383 19.57 10.44 14.20
C PHE A 383 20.50 11.08 13.16
N GLU A 384 21.09 12.24 13.45
CA GLU A 384 22.01 12.92 12.52
C GLU A 384 23.32 12.12 12.33
N ASN A 385 23.83 11.50 13.38
CA ASN A 385 25.01 10.65 13.30
C ASN A 385 24.74 9.40 12.44
N ASP A 386 23.59 8.76 12.66
CA ASP A 386 23.14 7.61 11.87
C ASP A 386 22.86 8.01 10.44
N TRP A 387 22.28 9.20 10.23
CA TRP A 387 22.00 9.75 8.92
C TRP A 387 23.23 9.74 8.05
N HIS A 388 24.40 10.16 8.54
CA HIS A 388 25.62 10.18 7.75
C HIS A 388 26.26 8.81 7.48
N ARG A 389 25.89 7.78 8.25
CA ARG A 389 26.50 6.44 8.19
C ARG A 389 25.60 5.40 7.52
N CYS A 390 24.29 5.62 7.54
CA CYS A 390 23.33 4.73 6.94
C CYS A 390 23.39 4.80 5.41
N VAL A 391 23.03 3.69 4.77
CA VAL A 391 22.98 3.57 3.32
C VAL A 391 21.63 4.04 2.79
N ASP A 392 21.63 4.63 1.59
CA ASP A 392 20.39 4.98 0.91
C ASP A 392 19.64 3.72 0.43
N GLY A 393 18.33 3.83 0.26
CA GLY A 393 17.53 2.83 -0.46
C GLY A 393 18.09 2.53 -1.86
N ALA A 394 17.84 1.33 -2.39
CA ALA A 394 18.27 0.95 -3.74
C ALA A 394 17.12 0.42 -4.57
N VAL A 395 17.20 0.56 -5.89
CA VAL A 395 16.34 -0.19 -6.81
C VAL A 395 16.78 -1.65 -6.76
N MET A 396 15.84 -2.57 -6.55
CA MET A 396 16.07 -4.02 -6.62
C MET A 396 15.53 -4.63 -7.91
#